data_AF-A0A7V3FI53-F1
#
_entry.id   AF-A0A7V3FI53-F1
#
_cell.length_a   1.000
_cell.length_b   1.000
_cell.length_c   1.000
_cell.angle_alpha   90.00
_cell.angle_beta   90.00
_cell.angle_gamma   90.00
#
_symmetry.space_group_name_H-M   'P 1'
#
loop_
_entity.id
_entity.type
_entity.pdbx_description
1 polymer ?
#
loop_
_entity_poly.entity_id
_entity_poly.type
_entity_poly.pdbx_seq_one_letter_code
_entity_poly.pdbx_strand_id
1 'polypeptide(L)'
;MPFGEEYSGSSVTTYKFTGKQRDAESGLDYFGARHYSSLLGRFVSVDPSRVSVQLFNPQSWNRYSYALNDPLVYVDPNGKWFTPVHNQIIDEVFRMLSEQEKNVLEDCQPNR
;
A
#
# COMPACT_ATOMS: atom_id res chain seq x y z
N MET A 1 -14.58 8.43 5.04
CA MET A 1 -13.58 9.51 4.93
C MET A 1 -12.50 9.11 3.93
N PRO A 2 -11.70 10.06 3.37
CA PRO A 2 -10.71 9.76 2.33
C PRO A 2 -9.68 8.68 2.71
N PHE A 3 -9.31 8.63 3.99
CA PHE A 3 -8.33 7.68 4.54
C PHE A 3 -8.97 6.45 5.21
N GLY A 4 -10.24 6.15 4.92
CA GLY A 4 -10.89 4.93 5.41
C GLY A 4 -11.46 5.00 6.81
N GLU A 5 -11.45 6.17 7.45
CA GLU A 5 -12.20 6.42 8.67
C GLU A 5 -13.70 6.34 8.35
N GLU A 6 -14.43 5.60 9.18
CA GLU A 6 -15.87 5.41 9.04
C GLU A 6 -16.61 6.61 9.64
N TYR A 7 -17.56 7.16 8.90
CA TYR A 7 -18.51 8.12 9.45
C TYR A 7 -19.76 7.36 9.89
N SER A 8 -20.23 7.62 11.13
CA SER A 8 -21.44 7.07 11.80
C SER A 8 -22.17 5.91 11.09
N GLY A 9 -22.18 4.74 11.74
CA GLY A 9 -22.81 3.52 11.24
C GLY A 9 -21.75 2.55 10.75
N SER A 10 -21.17 1.77 11.66
CA SER A 10 -20.20 0.74 11.28
C SER A 10 -20.94 -0.40 10.58
N SER A 11 -20.51 -0.74 9.37
CA SER A 11 -21.07 -1.90 8.68
C SER A 11 -20.68 -3.19 9.40
N VAL A 12 -21.53 -4.22 9.35
CA VAL A 12 -21.28 -5.51 10.02
C VAL A 12 -20.09 -6.26 9.38
N THR A 13 -19.71 -5.89 8.16
CA THR A 13 -18.58 -6.51 7.45
C THR A 13 -17.24 -6.14 8.09
N THR A 14 -16.40 -7.14 8.29
CA THR A 14 -15.00 -6.98 8.71
C THR A 14 -14.12 -6.38 7.61
N TYR A 15 -14.54 -6.46 6.34
CA TYR A 15 -13.85 -5.81 5.23
C TYR A 15 -14.29 -4.35 5.10
N LYS A 16 -13.30 -3.45 5.18
CA LYS A 16 -13.50 -2.00 5.26
C LYS A 16 -12.72 -1.30 4.15
N PHE A 17 -11.73 -0.48 4.51
CA PHE A 17 -11.02 0.40 3.61
C PHE A 17 -10.28 -0.39 2.51
N THR A 18 -10.56 -0.07 1.25
CA THR A 18 -9.96 -0.73 0.07
C THR A 18 -10.08 -2.26 0.05
N GLY A 19 -11.14 -2.79 0.70
CA GLY A 19 -11.38 -4.24 0.77
C GLY A 19 -10.42 -4.97 1.70
N LYS A 20 -9.78 -4.28 2.65
CA LYS A 20 -8.94 -4.90 3.67
C LYS A 20 -9.73 -5.25 4.92
N GLN A 21 -9.32 -6.33 5.57
CA GLN A 21 -9.91 -6.79 6.81
C GLN A 21 -9.48 -5.85 7.95
N ARG A 22 -10.45 -5.28 8.65
CA ARG A 22 -10.22 -4.50 9.86
C ARG A 22 -10.33 -5.40 11.07
N ASP A 23 -9.28 -5.44 11.87
CA ASP A 23 -9.33 -6.06 13.18
C ASP A 23 -10.18 -5.22 14.14
N ALA A 24 -11.11 -5.86 14.84
CA ALA A 24 -12.05 -5.18 15.72
C ALA A 24 -11.43 -4.77 17.07
N GLU A 25 -10.35 -5.45 17.49
CA GLU A 25 -9.67 -5.14 18.75
C GLU A 25 -8.75 -3.91 18.58
N SER A 26 -7.92 -3.90 17.54
CA SER A 26 -6.98 -2.81 17.28
C SER A 26 -7.52 -1.68 16.40
N GLY A 27 -8.58 -1.93 15.63
CA GLY A 27 -9.10 -1.00 14.63
C GLY A 27 -8.19 -0.82 13.40
N LEU A 28 -7.19 -1.69 13.23
CA LEU A 28 -6.23 -1.63 12.14
C LEU A 28 -6.68 -2.47 10.95
N ASP A 29 -6.43 -1.97 9.74
CA ASP A 29 -6.67 -2.69 8.49
C ASP A 29 -5.43 -3.51 8.12
N TYR A 30 -5.60 -4.81 7.88
CA TYR A 30 -4.52 -5.71 7.48
C TYR A 30 -4.30 -5.68 5.97
N PHE A 31 -3.15 -5.17 5.53
CA PHE A 31 -2.78 -5.06 4.12
C PHE A 31 -1.87 -6.19 3.63
N GLY A 32 -1.50 -7.15 4.48
CA GLY A 32 -0.57 -8.23 4.15
C GLY A 32 0.82 -7.96 4.72
N ALA A 33 1.55 -7.00 4.15
CA ALA A 33 2.88 -6.64 4.65
C ALA A 33 2.86 -5.68 5.84
N ARG A 34 1.79 -4.88 5.98
CA ARG A 34 1.66 -3.86 7.03
C ARG A 34 0.23 -3.78 7.57
N HIS A 35 0.11 -3.17 8.74
CA HIS A 35 -1.16 -2.75 9.33
C HIS A 35 -1.35 -1.25 9.11
N TYR A 36 -2.54 -0.86 8.69
CA TYR A 36 -2.91 0.51 8.39
C TYR A 36 -3.87 1.06 9.43
N SER A 37 -3.62 2.28 9.88
CA SER A 37 -4.53 3.01 10.78
C SER A 37 -5.32 4.03 9.98
N SER A 38 -6.63 3.78 9.85
CA SER A 38 -7.55 4.73 9.22
C SER A 38 -7.70 6.03 10.02
N LEU A 39 -7.55 5.96 11.35
CA LEU A 39 -7.55 7.13 12.25
C LEU A 39 -6.35 8.05 12.00
N LEU A 40 -5.16 7.48 11.74
CA LEU A 40 -3.92 8.26 11.52
C LEU A 40 -3.66 8.55 10.03
N GLY A 41 -4.42 7.92 9.13
CA GLY A 41 -4.23 7.99 7.68
C GLY A 41 -2.90 7.42 7.20
N ARG A 42 -2.30 6.47 7.93
CA ARG A 42 -0.95 5.94 7.65
C ARG A 42 -0.74 4.52 8.17
N PHE A 43 0.31 3.87 7.70
CA PHE A 43 0.76 2.60 8.25
C PHE A 43 1.38 2.77 9.64
N VAL A 44 1.17 1.78 10.51
CA VAL A 44 1.76 1.77 11.86
C VAL A 44 3.16 1.15 11.88
N SER A 45 3.60 0.59 10.76
CA SER A 45 4.94 0.04 10.57
C SER A 45 5.62 0.60 9.32
N VAL A 46 6.95 0.60 9.33
CA VAL A 46 7.78 1.01 8.20
C VAL A 46 7.56 0.04 7.03
N ASP A 47 7.47 0.56 5.79
CA ASP A 47 7.46 -0.27 4.58
C ASP A 47 8.66 -1.24 4.57
N PRO A 48 8.48 -2.57 4.57
CA PRO A 48 9.60 -3.51 4.53
C PRO A 48 10.38 -3.49 3.20
N SER A 49 9.82 -2.90 2.14
CA SER A 49 10.46 -2.81 0.83
C SER A 49 11.75 -2.00 0.88
N ARG A 50 12.84 -2.58 0.38
CA ARG A 50 14.16 -1.92 0.27
C ARG A 50 14.22 -0.86 -0.83
N VAL A 51 13.21 -0.83 -1.71
CA VAL A 51 13.12 0.10 -2.85
C VAL A 51 12.06 1.19 -2.64
N SER A 52 11.48 1.29 -1.44
CA SER A 52 10.48 2.30 -1.09
C SER A 52 11.02 3.73 -1.07
N VAL A 53 12.34 3.93 -1.07
CA VAL A 53 12.99 5.25 -1.03
C VAL A 53 13.73 5.54 -2.33
N GLN A 54 13.38 6.65 -2.97
CA GLN A 54 13.93 7.15 -4.22
C GLN A 54 14.56 8.52 -3.98
N LEU A 55 15.74 8.74 -4.55
CA LEU A 55 16.48 9.98 -4.37
C LEU A 55 15.76 11.19 -5.01
N PHE A 56 15.13 10.98 -6.16
CA PHE A 56 14.45 12.02 -6.94
C PHE A 56 12.99 12.25 -6.52
N ASN A 57 12.47 11.47 -5.58
CA ASN A 57 11.12 11.62 -5.05
C ASN A 57 11.17 11.74 -3.52
N PRO A 58 11.35 12.96 -2.98
CA PRO A 58 11.41 13.17 -1.53
C PRO A 58 10.20 12.64 -0.78
N GLN A 59 9.01 12.61 -1.41
CA GLN A 59 7.80 12.07 -0.81
C GLN A 59 7.94 10.57 -0.51
N SER A 60 8.80 9.85 -1.25
CA SER A 60 9.02 8.43 -1.03
C SER A 60 9.75 8.11 0.29
N TRP A 61 10.38 9.11 0.89
CA TRP A 61 11.14 8.94 2.13
C TRP A 61 10.22 8.69 3.33
N ASN A 62 8.94 9.08 3.21
CA ASN A 62 7.94 8.75 4.20
C ASN A 62 7.47 7.30 4.03
N ARG A 63 8.19 6.36 4.64
CA ARG A 63 7.89 4.92 4.59
C ARG A 63 6.64 4.50 5.38
N TYR A 64 5.94 5.45 6.00
CA TYR A 64 4.67 5.22 6.69
C TYR A 64 3.45 5.67 5.86
N SER A 65 3.65 6.46 4.80
CA SER A 65 2.52 7.00 4.04
C SER A 65 1.72 5.89 3.35
N TYR A 66 0.40 6.03 3.38
CA TYR A 66 -0.49 5.28 2.50
C TYR A 66 -0.63 6.03 1.18
N ALA A 67 -0.40 5.34 0.06
CA ALA A 67 -0.76 5.83 -1.27
C ALA A 67 -0.28 7.27 -1.59
N LEU A 68 0.97 7.60 -1.24
CA LEU A 68 1.55 8.96 -1.40
C LEU A 68 0.77 10.10 -0.72
N ASN A 69 -0.05 9.78 0.28
CA ASN A 69 -1.05 10.67 0.88
C ASN A 69 -2.18 11.12 -0.08
N ASP A 70 -2.39 10.41 -1.19
CA ASP A 70 -3.50 10.62 -2.11
C ASP A 70 -4.34 9.34 -2.28
N PRO A 71 -5.16 8.99 -1.27
CA PRO A 71 -5.96 7.76 -1.27
C PRO A 71 -7.16 7.79 -2.21
N LEU A 72 -7.44 8.94 -2.86
CA LEU A 72 -8.53 9.06 -3.83
C LEU A 72 -8.07 8.61 -5.22
N VAL A 73 -6.79 8.80 -5.53
CA VAL A 73 -6.17 8.43 -6.80
C VAL A 73 -5.49 7.07 -6.71
N TYR A 74 -4.91 6.73 -5.55
CA TYR A 74 -4.04 5.58 -5.40
C TYR A 74 -4.53 4.60 -4.34
N VAL A 75 -4.35 3.31 -4.63
CA VAL A 75 -4.68 2.20 -3.72
C VAL A 75 -3.43 1.33 -3.55
N ASP A 76 -3.04 1.06 -2.30
CA ASP A 76 -1.99 0.10 -1.95
C ASP A 76 -2.61 -1.31 -1.77
N PRO A 77 -2.33 -2.29 -2.65
CA PRO A 77 -2.98 -3.60 -2.57
C PRO A 77 -2.35 -4.55 -1.55
N ASN A 78 -1.09 -4.37 -1.15
CA ASN A 78 -0.34 -5.38 -0.38
C ASN A 78 0.38 -4.80 0.85
N GLY A 79 0.17 -3.52 1.14
CA GLY A 79 0.85 -2.81 2.20
C GLY A 79 2.30 -2.59 1.85
N LYS A 80 2.64 -2.39 0.58
CA LYS A 80 3.97 -1.99 0.09
C LYS A 80 3.79 -0.83 -0.88
N TRP A 81 4.89 -0.23 -1.31
CA TRP A 81 4.84 0.90 -2.23
C TRP A 81 3.91 0.69 -3.45
N PHE A 82 3.28 1.79 -3.91
CA PHE A 82 2.27 1.80 -4.97
C PHE A 82 2.72 1.09 -6.25
N THR A 83 1.92 0.09 -6.67
CA THR A 83 2.23 -0.90 -7.71
C THR A 83 2.47 -0.31 -9.11
N PRO A 84 1.71 0.65 -9.65
CA PRO A 84 1.99 1.19 -10.99
C PRO A 84 3.32 1.94 -11.11
N VAL A 85 3.69 2.73 -10.10
CA VAL A 85 5.00 3.40 -10.07
C VAL A 85 6.10 2.38 -9.76
N HIS A 86 5.85 1.43 -8.87
CA HIS A 86 6.76 0.33 -8.58
C HIS A 86 7.06 -0.50 -9.84
N ASN A 87 6.05 -0.85 -10.62
CA ASN A 87 6.18 -1.59 -11.88
C ASN A 87 6.88 -0.74 -12.94
N GLN A 88 6.54 0.55 -13.08
CA GLN A 88 7.26 1.46 -13.98
C GLN A 88 8.75 1.56 -13.61
N ILE A 89 9.09 1.59 -12.32
CA ILE A 89 10.48 1.64 -11.87
C ILE A 89 11.19 0.30 -12.09
N ILE A 90 10.51 -0.82 -11.86
CA ILE A 90 11.05 -2.15 -12.21
C ILE A 90 11.37 -2.20 -13.70
N ASP A 91 10.44 -1.73 -14.53
CA ASP A 91 10.61 -1.68 -15.97
C ASP A 91 11.69 -0.70 -16.43
N GLU A 92 11.88 0.42 -15.75
CA GLU A 92 12.88 1.42 -16.12
C GLU A 92 14.29 1.11 -15.61
N VAL A 93 14.42 0.65 -14.37
CA VAL A 93 15.70 0.41 -13.70
C VAL A 93 16.22 -1.00 -13.97
N PHE A 94 15.33 -1.99 -14.02
CA PHE A 94 15.68 -3.41 -14.20
C PHE A 94 15.29 -3.94 -15.58
N ARG A 95 15.54 -3.13 -16.62
CA ARG A 95 15.28 -3.46 -18.04
C ARG A 95 15.87 -4.78 -18.52
N MET A 96 16.97 -5.21 -17.89
CA MET A 96 17.71 -6.41 -18.28
C MET A 96 17.17 -7.70 -17.65
N LEU A 97 16.26 -7.60 -16.68
CA LEU A 97 15.66 -8.77 -16.05
C LEU A 97 14.60 -9.41 -16.95
N SER A 98 14.50 -10.73 -16.88
CA SER A 98 13.42 -11.49 -17.51
C SER A 98 12.07 -11.20 -16.83
N GLU A 99 10.97 -11.42 -17.54
CA GLU A 99 9.61 -11.27 -16.97
C GLU A 99 9.38 -12.12 -15.71
N GLN A 100 10.03 -13.28 -15.61
CA GLN A 100 9.94 -14.14 -14.43
C GLN A 100 10.62 -13.51 -13.21
N GLU A 101 11.77 -12.86 -13.41
CA GLU A 101 12.48 -12.15 -12.34
C GLU A 101 11.76 -10.85 -11.96
N LYS A 102 11.20 -10.13 -12.94
CA LYS A 102 10.36 -8.95 -12.68
C LYS A 102 9.11 -9.33 -11.90
N ASN A 103 8.45 -10.44 -12.23
CA ASN A 103 7.28 -10.92 -11.48
C ASN A 103 7.59 -11.22 -10.00
N VAL A 104 8.81 -11.65 -9.68
CA VAL A 104 9.26 -11.80 -8.27
C VAL A 104 9.39 -10.44 -7.60
N LEU A 105 9.79 -9.39 -8.33
CA LEU A 105 9.92 -8.03 -7.82
C LEU A 105 8.58 -7.29 -7.77
N GLU A 106 7.64 -7.60 -8.65
CA GLU A 106 6.34 -6.96 -8.74
C GLU A 106 5.41 -7.35 -7.59
N ASP A 107 5.68 -8.48 -6.90
CA ASP A 107 5.07 -8.94 -5.62
C ASP A 107 3.52 -8.91 -5.55
N CYS A 108 2.85 -8.60 -6.66
CA CYS A 108 1.44 -8.24 -6.71
C CYS A 108 0.91 -8.47 -8.12
N GLN A 109 0.59 -9.72 -8.42
CA GLN A 109 -0.24 -10.04 -9.58
C GLN A 109 -1.66 -9.46 -9.34
N PRO A 110 -2.31 -8.87 -10.36
CA PRO A 110 -3.67 -8.39 -10.22
C PRO A 110 -4.62 -9.54 -9.87
N ASN A 111 -5.59 -9.28 -9.00
CA ASN A 111 -6.74 -10.17 -8.89
C ASN A 111 -7.44 -10.21 -10.25
N ARG A 112 -7.51 -11.40 -10.85
CA ARG A 112 -8.43 -11.69 -11.95
C ARG A 112 -9.87 -11.49 -11.51
#